data_AF-A0A2K3JSR4-F1
#
_entry.id   AF-A0A2K3JSR4-F1
#
_cell.length_a   1.000
_cell.length_b   1.000
_cell.length_c   1.000
_cell.angle_alpha   90.00
_cell.angle_beta   90.00
_cell.angle_gamma   90.00
#
_symmetry.space_group_name_H-M   'P 1'
#
loop_
_entity.id
_entity.type
_entity.pdbx_description
1 polymer ?
#
loop_
_entity_poly.entity_id
_entity_poly.type
_entity_poly.pdbx_seq_one_letter_code
_entity_poly.pdbx_strand_id
1 'polypeptide(L)'
;DPSKVKGKIVACDREGNIKSVAEGQEASSAGAKGMLLNNRPQQGKTSLAEPHVLSCVTRPQNESKYHPPAAPERAGSHAPAYDITSM
;
A
#
# COMPACT_ATOMS: atom_id res chain seq x y z
N ASP A 1 6.21 9.71 -0.58
CA ASP A 1 7.55 10.30 -0.46
C ASP A 1 8.41 9.83 -1.64
N PRO A 2 8.62 10.69 -2.67
CA PRO A 2 9.39 10.35 -3.86
C PRO A 2 10.82 9.89 -3.57
N SER A 3 11.43 10.35 -2.46
CA SER A 3 12.79 9.93 -2.08
C SER A 3 12.89 8.42 -1.80
N LYS A 4 11.76 7.79 -1.40
CA LYS A 4 11.67 6.34 -1.14
C LYS A 4 11.42 5.52 -2.42
N VAL A 5 11.06 6.16 -3.52
CA VAL A 5 10.60 5.50 -4.76
C VAL A 5 11.59 5.71 -5.92
N LYS A 6 12.18 6.90 -6.02
CA LYS A 6 13.04 7.31 -7.12
C LYS A 6 14.16 6.29 -7.38
N GLY A 7 14.23 5.79 -8.62
CA GLY A 7 15.26 4.85 -9.06
C GLY A 7 15.02 3.38 -8.67
N LYS A 8 13.90 3.04 -8.02
CA LYS A 8 13.59 1.68 -7.57
C LYS A 8 12.49 1.05 -8.41
N ILE A 9 12.33 -0.28 -8.27
CA ILE A 9 11.10 -0.96 -8.67
C ILE A 9 10.22 -1.14 -7.43
N VAL A 10 8.96 -0.75 -7.54
CA VAL A 10 8.01 -0.69 -6.43
C VAL A 10 6.94 -1.77 -6.54
N ALA A 11 6.39 -2.19 -5.41
CA ALA A 11 5.20 -3.02 -5.39
C ALA A 11 3.98 -2.15 -5.13
N CYS A 12 2.97 -2.25 -5.98
CA CYS A 12 1.69 -1.55 -5.86
C CYS A 12 0.58 -2.57 -5.76
N ASP A 13 -0.43 -2.30 -4.94
CA ASP A 13 -1.63 -3.11 -4.91
C ASP A 13 -2.64 -2.55 -5.92
N ARG A 14 -3.20 -3.42 -6.76
CA ARG A 14 -4.23 -3.04 -7.71
C ARG A 14 -5.48 -2.60 -6.96
N GLU A 15 -6.01 -1.43 -7.32
CA GLU A 15 -7.24 -0.92 -6.73
C GLU A 15 -8.44 -1.11 -7.68
N GLY A 16 -9.51 -1.72 -7.20
CA GLY A 16 -10.68 -2.05 -8.04
C GLY A 16 -10.35 -3.01 -9.18
N ASN A 17 -11.20 -3.07 -10.20
CA ASN A 17 -11.14 -4.12 -11.23
C ASN A 17 -10.37 -3.75 -12.51
N ILE A 18 -10.04 -2.47 -12.75
CA ILE A 18 -9.53 -1.98 -14.05
C ILE A 18 -8.43 -0.91 -13.90
N LYS A 19 -8.02 -0.57 -12.68
CA LYS A 19 -7.01 0.47 -12.47
C LYS A 19 -5.68 -0.24 -12.29
N SER A 20 -4.95 -0.44 -13.39
CA SER A 20 -3.52 -0.81 -13.32
C SER A 20 -2.64 0.28 -13.94
N VAL A 21 -3.22 1.03 -14.90
CA VAL A 21 -2.53 2.11 -15.61
C VAL A 21 -2.30 3.31 -14.70
N ALA A 22 -3.26 3.66 -13.84
CA ALA A 22 -3.17 4.80 -12.95
C ALA A 22 -2.05 4.63 -11.90
N GLU A 23 -1.92 3.42 -11.36
CA GLU A 23 -0.89 3.01 -10.42
C GLU A 23 0.49 3.07 -11.07
N GLY A 24 0.58 2.62 -12.32
CA GLY A 24 1.78 2.77 -13.13
C GLY A 24 2.14 4.24 -13.36
N GLN A 25 1.15 5.07 -13.68
CA GLN A 25 1.37 6.51 -13.89
C GLN A 25 1.87 7.20 -12.61
N GLU A 26 1.30 6.87 -11.45
CA GLU A 26 1.74 7.39 -10.16
C GLU A 26 3.16 6.92 -9.83
N ALA A 27 3.45 5.63 -9.99
CA ALA A 27 4.80 5.08 -9.76
C ALA A 27 5.85 5.75 -10.66
N SER A 28 5.52 5.96 -11.94
CA SER A 28 6.40 6.68 -12.88
C SER A 28 6.64 8.12 -12.43
N SER A 29 5.58 8.82 -12.04
CA SER A 29 5.65 10.22 -11.62
C SER A 29 6.47 10.40 -10.34
N ALA A 30 6.46 9.40 -9.45
CA ALA A 30 7.31 9.32 -8.28
C ALA A 30 8.79 8.93 -8.58
N GLY A 31 9.10 8.62 -9.84
CA GLY A 31 10.45 8.30 -10.32
C GLY A 31 10.83 6.82 -10.25
N ALA A 32 9.85 5.92 -10.15
CA ALA A 32 10.11 4.48 -10.23
C ALA A 32 10.68 4.10 -11.60
N LYS A 33 11.44 2.99 -11.64
CA LYS A 33 11.97 2.39 -12.87
C LYS A 33 11.23 1.13 -13.29
N GLY A 34 10.39 0.59 -12.41
CA GLY A 34 9.59 -0.61 -12.64
C GLY A 34 8.49 -0.74 -11.59
N MET A 35 7.48 -1.57 -11.86
CA MET A 35 6.40 -1.86 -10.93
C MET A 35 6.06 -3.35 -10.90
N LEU A 36 5.81 -3.87 -9.70
CA LEU A 36 5.13 -5.14 -9.46
C LEU A 36 3.70 -4.81 -9.08
N LEU A 37 2.73 -5.29 -9.84
CA LEU A 37 1.33 -5.04 -9.55
C LEU A 37 0.70 -6.25 -8.88
N ASN A 38 0.34 -6.09 -7.62
CA ASN A 38 -0.23 -7.13 -6.79
C ASN A 38 -1.75 -7.17 -6.98
N ASN A 39 -2.26 -8.34 -7.34
CA ASN A 39 -3.70 -8.58 -7.35
C ASN A 39 -4.23 -8.68 -5.92
N ARG A 40 -5.38 -8.07 -5.67
CA ARG A 40 -6.14 -8.36 -4.45
C ARG A 40 -6.67 -9.79 -4.48
N PRO A 41 -6.98 -10.40 -3.31
CA PRO A 41 -7.51 -11.77 -3.25
C PRO A 41 -8.70 -12.03 -4.17
N GLN A 42 -9.62 -11.05 -4.29
CA GLN A 42 -10.82 -11.15 -5.14
C GLN A 42 -10.49 -11.25 -6.63
N GLN A 43 -9.32 -10.76 -7.05
CA GLN A 43 -8.86 -10.76 -8.44
C GLN A 43 -8.04 -12.00 -8.80
N GLY A 44 -7.64 -12.80 -7.80
CA GLY A 44 -6.91 -14.05 -7.99
C GLY A 44 -5.69 -13.91 -8.90
N LYS A 45 -5.63 -14.74 -9.95
CA LYS A 45 -4.53 -14.77 -10.92
C LYS A 45 -4.79 -13.94 -12.18
N THR A 46 -5.74 -13.01 -12.13
CA THR A 46 -6.11 -12.19 -13.28
C THR A 46 -4.95 -11.33 -13.75
N SER A 47 -4.64 -11.41 -15.04
CA SER A 47 -3.70 -10.52 -15.71
C SER A 47 -4.45 -9.80 -16.82
N LEU A 48 -4.31 -8.48 -16.86
CA LEU A 48 -4.95 -7.62 -17.84
C LEU A 48 -3.88 -7.13 -18.82
N ALA A 49 -4.21 -7.11 -20.12
CA ALA A 49 -3.32 -6.62 -21.16
C ALA A 49 -3.42 -5.08 -21.27
N GLU A 50 -3.03 -4.40 -20.19
CA GLU A 50 -3.10 -2.94 -20.11
C GLU A 50 -1.79 -2.27 -20.55
N PRO A 51 -1.86 -1.12 -21.24
CA PRO A 51 -0.67 -0.36 -21.62
C PRO A 51 -0.07 0.33 -20.39
N HIS A 52 1.05 -0.16 -19.91
CA HIS A 52 1.78 0.44 -18.79
C HIS A 52 2.84 1.43 -19.28
N VAL A 53 2.92 2.58 -18.60
CA VAL A 53 3.89 3.66 -18.89
C VAL A 53 5.32 3.36 -18.43
N LEU A 54 5.52 2.25 -17.72
CA LEU A 54 6.80 1.71 -17.30
C LEU A 54 6.74 0.18 -17.25
N SER A 55 7.89 -0.49 -17.18
CA SER A 55 7.96 -1.96 -17.10
C SER A 55 7.19 -2.47 -15.88
N CYS A 56 6.12 -3.23 -16.13
CA CYS A 56 5.22 -3.74 -15.12
C CYS A 56 4.99 -5.24 -15.30
N VAL A 57 4.97 -6.00 -14.21
CA VAL A 57 4.48 -7.38 -14.21
C VAL A 57 3.45 -7.57 -13.11
N THR A 58 2.35 -8.26 -13.43
CA THR A 58 1.33 -8.60 -12.45
C THR A 58 1.76 -9.83 -11.64
N ARG A 59 1.58 -9.80 -10.33
CA ARG A 59 1.78 -10.94 -9.43
C ARG A 59 0.50 -11.19 -8.63
N PRO A 60 0.04 -12.45 -8.52
CA PRO A 60 -1.00 -12.78 -7.55
C PRO A 60 -0.44 -12.57 -6.14
N GLN A 61 -1.20 -11.95 -5.23
CA GLN A 61 -0.86 -12.02 -3.82
C GLN A 61 -1.03 -13.47 -3.37
N ASN A 62 0.07 -14.21 -3.26
CA ASN A 62 0.14 -15.21 -2.19
C ASN A 62 0.10 -14.40 -0.91
N GLU A 63 -0.77 -14.76 0.03
CA GLU A 63 -0.84 -14.16 1.36
C GLU A 63 0.57 -13.94 1.89
N SER A 64 1.06 -12.70 1.78
CA SER A 64 2.24 -12.31 2.52
C SER A 64 1.78 -12.38 3.96
N LYS A 65 2.32 -13.33 4.73
CA LYS A 65 2.17 -13.35 6.19
C LYS A 65 2.92 -12.17 6.81
N TYR A 66 2.69 -10.95 6.31
CA TYR A 66 3.10 -9.74 6.98
C TYR A 66 2.18 -9.58 8.17
N HIS A 67 2.59 -10.14 9.31
CA HIS A 67 2.15 -9.62 10.59
C HIS A 67 2.80 -8.24 10.74
N PRO A 68 2.04 -7.14 10.74
CA PRO A 68 2.60 -5.90 11.24
C PRO A 68 3.10 -6.17 12.66
N PRO A 69 4.28 -5.66 13.07
CA PRO A 69 4.62 -5.66 14.48
C PRO A 69 3.45 -5.02 15.22
N ALA A 70 2.99 -5.67 16.30
CA ALA A 70 1.93 -5.12 17.14
C ALA A 70 2.26 -3.66 17.42
N ALA A 71 1.34 -2.75 17.09
CA ALA A 71 1.51 -1.35 17.44
C ALA A 71 1.90 -1.29 18.92
N PRO A 72 2.90 -0.49 19.32
CA PRO A 72 3.25 -0.38 20.72
C PRO A 72 1.97 0.00 21.47
N GLU A 73 1.62 -0.83 22.44
CA GLU A 73 0.47 -0.63 23.31
C GLU A 73 0.56 0.81 23.82
N ARG A 74 -0.44 1.62 23.47
CA ARG A 74 -0.48 3.04 23.84
C ARG A 74 -0.56 3.08 25.36
N ALA A 75 0.59 3.24 26.01
CA ALA A 75 0.72 3.38 27.45
C ALA A 75 -0.34 4.37 27.94
N GLY A 76 -1.20 3.90 28.85
CA GLY A 76 -2.38 4.60 29.29
C GLY A 76 -2.06 6.04 29.68
N SER A 77 -2.78 6.98 29.06
CA SER A 77 -2.83 8.35 29.55
C SER A 77 -3.65 8.36 30.84
N HIS A 78 -2.99 8.16 31.98
CA HIS A 78 -3.55 8.42 33.29
C HIS A 78 -3.46 9.94 33.53
N ALA A 79 -4.43 10.69 33.01
CA ALA A 79 -4.68 12.04 33.49
C ALA A 79 -5.67 11.92 34.66
N PRO A 80 -5.36 12.39 35.89
CA PRO A 80 -6.36 12.41 36.94
C PRO A 80 -7.46 13.42 36.57
N ALA A 81 -8.69 12.94 36.46
CA ALA A 81 -9.85 13.80 36.35
C ALA A 81 -9.99 14.57 37.68
N TYR A 82 -9.92 15.89 37.62
CA TYR A 82 -10.30 16.77 38.72
C TYR A 82 -11.81 16.61 38.96
N ASP A 83 -12.17 16.20 40.17
CA ASP A 83 -13.54 16.02 40.65
C ASP A 83 -14.19 17.38 40.90
N ILE A 84 -15.24 17.71 40.14
CA ILE A 84 -15.99 18.97 40.26
C ILE A 84 -17.29 18.83 41.06
N THR A 85 -17.44 17.77 41.87
CA THR A 85 -18.69 17.48 42.60
C THR A 85 -18.60 17.69 44.10
N SER A 86 -18.03 18.82 44.53
CA SER A 86 -18.18 19.30 45.90
C SER A 86 -18.47 20.80 45.90
N MET A 87 -19.74 21.15 45.61
CA MET A 87 -20.38 22.34 46.17
C MET A 87 -21.13 21.94 47.44
#